data_AF-A0A368EZ69-F1
#
_entry.id   AF-A0A368EZ69-F1
#
_cell.length_a   1.000
_cell.length_b   1.000
_cell.length_c   1.000
_cell.angle_alpha   90.00
_cell.angle_beta   90.00
_cell.angle_gamma   90.00
#
_symmetry.space_group_name_H-M   'P 1'
#
loop_
_entity.id
_entity.type
_entity.pdbx_description
1 polymer ?
#
loop_
_entity_poly.entity_id
_entity_poly.type
_entity_poly.pdbx_seq_one_letter_code
_entity_poly.pdbx_strand_id
1 'polypeptide(L)' 'ANGVATIDITDTIISLRSGSSNDVVGRAMVIHADPDDLGRGTSPLSGTTGNSGPRVACGIIRRV' A
#
# COMPACT_ATOMS: atom_id res chain seq x y z
N ALA A 1 -9.84 12.82 16.49
CA ALA A 1 -8.71 12.63 15.56
C ALA A 1 -8.84 13.64 14.45
N ASN A 2 -7.72 14.25 13.99
CA ASN A 2 -7.76 15.32 12.98
C ASN A 2 -7.60 14.81 11.54
N GLY A 3 -7.70 13.50 11.32
CA GLY A 3 -7.55 12.89 9.98
C GLY A 3 -6.12 12.90 9.42
N VAL A 4 -5.09 13.10 10.26
CA VAL A 4 -3.68 13.11 9.84
C VAL A 4 -3.00 11.82 10.29
N ALA A 5 -2.30 11.16 9.36
CA ALA A 5 -1.42 10.02 9.64
C ALA A 5 0.03 10.39 9.29
N THR A 6 0.91 10.37 10.29
CA THR A 6 2.37 10.46 10.08
C THR A 6 2.91 9.05 9.92
N ILE A 7 3.53 8.77 8.77
CA ILE A 7 3.99 7.42 8.41
C ILE A 7 5.52 7.37 8.45
N ASP A 8 6.05 6.48 9.29
CA ASP A 8 7.46 6.10 9.35
C ASP A 8 7.54 4.57 9.46
N ILE A 9 7.90 3.91 8.34
CA ILE A 9 7.90 2.45 8.20
C ILE A 9 9.21 2.04 7.51
N THR A 10 9.85 1.01 8.04
CA THR A 10 10.96 0.31 7.39
C THR A 10 10.50 -1.05 6.92
N ASP A 11 10.75 -1.38 5.65
CA ASP A 11 10.36 -2.64 5.02
C ASP A 11 11.57 -3.31 4.34
N THR A 12 11.58 -4.65 4.32
CA THR A 12 12.67 -5.47 3.76
C THR A 12 12.28 -6.21 2.49
N ILE A 13 11.03 -6.09 2.05
CA ILE A 13 10.45 -6.78 0.90
C ILE A 13 10.38 -5.87 -0.32
N ILE A 14 9.96 -4.62 -0.19
CA ILE A 14 9.93 -3.68 -1.33
C ILE A 14 11.33 -3.16 -1.63
N SER A 15 11.59 -2.77 -2.89
CA SER A 15 12.89 -2.24 -3.29
C SER A 15 12.78 -1.05 -4.23
N LEU A 16 13.84 -0.23 -4.26
CA LEU A 16 14.06 0.83 -5.25
C LEU A 16 15.21 0.50 -6.22
N ARG A 17 15.75 -0.72 -6.13
CA ARG A 17 16.86 -1.18 -6.97
C ARG A 17 16.35 -1.52 -8.37
N SER A 18 16.85 -0.76 -9.36
CA SER A 18 16.52 -0.97 -10.76
C SER A 18 16.72 -2.41 -11.20
N GLY A 19 15.70 -3.00 -11.83
CA GLY A 19 15.74 -4.36 -12.38
C GLY A 19 15.47 -5.47 -11.36
N SER A 20 15.25 -5.15 -10.09
CA SER A 20 14.79 -6.14 -9.10
C SER A 20 13.31 -6.48 -9.31
N SER A 21 12.90 -7.72 -9.00
CA SER A 21 11.49 -8.17 -9.16
C SER A 21 10.50 -7.39 -8.29
N ASN A 22 10.99 -6.86 -7.17
CA ASN A 22 10.27 -6.04 -6.19
C ASN A 22 10.58 -4.53 -6.32
N ASP A 23 11.12 -4.07 -7.46
CA ASP A 23 11.28 -2.63 -7.73
C ASP A 23 9.91 -1.96 -7.81
N VAL A 24 9.68 -0.95 -6.95
CA VAL A 24 8.43 -0.19 -6.89
C VAL A 24 8.48 1.14 -7.64
N VAL A 25 9.62 1.52 -8.22
CA VAL A 25 9.70 2.72 -9.06
C VAL A 25 8.77 2.58 -10.28
N GLY A 26 7.98 3.62 -10.55
CA GLY A 26 6.94 3.62 -11.59
C GLY A 26 5.62 2.98 -11.17
N ARG A 27 5.53 2.41 -9.96
CA ARG A 27 4.26 1.92 -9.37
C ARG A 27 3.59 3.02 -8.55
N ALA A 28 2.35 2.75 -8.11
CA ALA A 28 1.58 3.67 -7.29
C ALA A 28 1.56 3.25 -5.81
N MET A 29 1.75 4.21 -4.91
CA MET A 29 1.31 4.10 -3.51
C MET A 29 -0.16 4.52 -3.43
N VAL A 30 -0.97 3.82 -2.65
CA VAL A 30 -2.43 4.05 -2.54
C VAL A 30 -2.83 4.09 -1.07
N ILE A 31 -3.63 5.08 -0.71
CA ILE A 31 -4.31 5.14 0.59
C ILE A 31 -5.77 4.75 0.39
N HIS A 32 -6.26 3.88 1.27
CA HIS A 32 -7.59 3.29 1.24
C HIS A 32 -8.52 3.97 2.26
N ALA A 33 -9.83 3.90 2.03
CA ALA A 33 -10.84 4.50 2.90
C ALA A 33 -11.06 3.71 4.19
N ASP A 34 -10.96 2.39 4.10
CA ASP A 34 -11.27 1.47 5.19
C ASP A 34 -10.00 0.74 5.67
N PRO A 35 -9.97 0.26 6.93
CA PRO A 35 -8.85 -0.51 7.45
C PRO A 35 -8.63 -1.81 6.68
N ASP A 36 -7.36 -2.14 6.44
CA ASP A 36 -6.96 -3.43 5.89
C ASP A 36 -7.10 -4.53 6.96
N ASP A 37 -7.80 -5.61 6.64
CA ASP A 37 -7.99 -6.76 7.53
C ASP A 37 -6.79 -7.73 7.56
N LEU A 38 -5.75 -7.43 6.80
CA LEU A 38 -4.47 -8.12 6.74
C LEU A 38 -4.59 -9.57 6.24
N GLY A 39 -5.62 -9.88 5.45
CA GLY A 39 -5.86 -11.23 4.95
C GLY A 39 -6.45 -12.17 6.00
N ARG A 40 -6.94 -11.64 7.13
CA ARG A 40 -7.47 -12.43 8.26
C ARG A 40 -9.00 -12.47 8.32
N GLY A 41 -9.67 -11.86 7.36
CA GLY A 41 -11.12 -11.89 7.21
C GLY A 41 -11.60 -13.19 6.56
N THR A 42 -12.92 -13.41 6.60
CA THR A 42 -13.59 -14.58 5.99
C THR A 42 -14.09 -14.31 4.57
N SER A 43 -14.11 -13.04 4.15
CA SER A 43 -14.50 -12.64 2.80
C SER A 43 -13.45 -13.09 1.78
N PRO A 44 -13.84 -13.54 0.56
CA PRO A 44 -12.90 -13.83 -0.52
C PRO A 44 -11.96 -12.67 -0.86
N LEU A 45 -12.39 -11.43 -0.61
CA LEU A 45 -11.57 -10.24 -0.88
C LEU A 45 -10.47 -10.01 0.17
N SER A 46 -10.54 -10.67 1.33
CA SER A 46 -9.54 -10.49 2.40
C SER A 46 -8.14 -10.87 1.92
N GLY A 47 -7.98 -12.06 1.32
CA GLY A 47 -6.70 -12.52 0.76
C GLY A 47 -6.21 -11.79 -0.49
N THR A 48 -6.94 -10.77 -0.96
CA THR A 48 -6.57 -10.03 -2.19
C THR A 48 -6.39 -8.54 -1.94
N THR A 49 -7.39 -7.87 -1.37
CA THR A 49 -7.38 -6.41 -1.15
C THR A 49 -7.56 -6.03 0.31
N GLY A 50 -7.49 -7.00 1.24
CA GLY A 50 -7.64 -6.74 2.67
C GLY A 50 -9.01 -6.18 3.08
N ASN A 51 -10.01 -6.24 2.19
CA ASN A 51 -11.29 -5.52 2.34
C ASN A 51 -11.15 -4.00 2.61
N SER A 52 -10.06 -3.36 2.19
CA SER A 52 -9.73 -1.95 2.52
C SER A 52 -10.59 -0.90 1.79
N GLY A 53 -11.62 -1.30 1.05
CA GLY A 53 -12.55 -0.37 0.41
C GLY A 53 -11.94 0.53 -0.69
N PRO A 54 -12.59 1.66 -1.02
CA PRO A 54 -12.18 2.58 -2.08
C PRO A 54 -10.80 3.23 -1.87
N ARG A 55 -10.20 3.72 -2.97
CA ARG A 55 -8.90 4.41 -2.98
C ARG A 55 -9.11 5.92 -2.79
N VAL A 56 -8.71 6.48 -1.66
CA VAL A 56 -8.92 7.90 -1.35
C VAL A 56 -7.82 8.82 -1.89
N ALA A 57 -6.61 8.29 -2.07
CA ALA A 57 -5.50 9.00 -2.68
C ALA A 57 -4.51 8.01 -3.31
N CYS A 58 -3.77 8.47 -4.31
CA CYS A 58 -2.66 7.72 -4.90
C CYS A 58 -1.56 8.64 -5.43
N GLY A 59 -0.36 8.09 -5.61
CA GLY A 59 0.77 8.81 -6.20
C GLY A 59 1.80 7.86 -6.79
N ILE A 60 2.42 8.26 -7.90
CA ILE A 60 3.47 7.47 -8.56
C ILE A 60 4.81 7.65 -7.84
N ILE A 61 5.48 6.54 -7.56
CA ILE A 61 6.82 6.52 -6.98
C ILE A 61 7.82 6.80 -8.10
N ARG A 62 8.51 7.94 -8.02
CA ARG A 62 9.50 8.37 -9.01
C ARG A 62 10.88 8.55 -8.39
N ARG A 63 11.91 8.39 -9.22
CA ARG A 63 13.25 8.89 -8.88
C ARG A 63 13.22 10.43 -8.94
N VAL A 64 14.11 11.05 -8.15
CA VAL A 64 14.39 12.47 -8.21
C VAL A 64 15.68 12.70 -8.96
#